data_AF-A0A1G9QHJ9-F1
#
_entry.id   AF-A0A1G9QHJ9-F1
#
_cell.length_a   1.000
_cell.length_b   1.000
_cell.length_c   1.000
_cell.angle_alpha   90.00
_cell.angle_beta   90.00
_cell.angle_gamma   90.00
#
_symmetry.space_group_name_H-M   'P 1'
#
loop_
_entity.id
_entity.type
_entity.pdbx_description
1 polymer ?
#
loop_
_entity_poly.entity_id
_entity_poly.type
_entity_poly.pdbx_seq_one_letter_code
_entity_poly.pdbx_strand_id
1 'polypeptide(L)'
;MLTGEHERVVSKTGLDAAALKPMECDVRRALDLPFDTVAIDYEGREQLPDADLLRELAAEKRVLLTTPVRADGFDPLGDDSLYETLPDAVDPVFVAGHPAYLTDAEQSRAIAPRLGAAREIDPEAWVGTEGVERVALAAGGPQYELLSRTTERDFRALRAAGFEETIALYAPTVLSDEEDDVLDAVGGYVSRRGPVRRALPEDAATDASATGRAREILLKASRDFALVGSPEEVGERVRTLKSAGADVVVGYPARGVDEFTD
;
A
#
# COMPACT_ATOMS: atom_id res chain seq x y z
N MET A 1 6.56 39.82 -5.93
CA MET A 1 5.36 38.97 -6.04
C MET A 1 5.62 37.78 -5.13
N LEU A 2 4.71 37.52 -4.20
CA LEU A 2 4.87 36.55 -3.12
C LEU A 2 4.69 35.13 -3.67
N THR A 3 5.78 34.39 -3.88
CA THR A 3 5.75 32.93 -4.02
C THR A 3 6.19 32.34 -2.68
N GLY A 4 5.28 32.36 -1.72
CA GLY A 4 5.35 31.44 -0.60
C GLY A 4 4.62 30.18 -1.04
N GLU A 5 5.34 29.23 -1.64
CA GLU A 5 4.86 27.86 -1.64
C GLU A 5 4.71 27.48 -0.17
N HIS A 6 3.48 27.34 0.30
CA HIS A 6 3.24 26.67 1.57
C HIS A 6 3.85 25.28 1.42
N GLU A 7 4.95 25.03 2.13
CA GLU A 7 5.53 23.70 2.24
C GLU A 7 4.45 22.78 2.80
N ARG A 8 3.88 21.93 1.92
CA ARG A 8 2.78 21.02 2.28
C ARG A 8 3.21 20.16 3.45
N VAL A 9 2.31 19.89 4.38
CA VAL A 9 2.64 19.19 5.64
C VAL A 9 3.30 17.83 5.37
N VAL A 10 2.80 17.12 4.37
CA VAL A 10 3.31 15.81 3.97
C VAL A 10 4.77 15.83 3.47
N SER A 11 5.28 16.95 2.96
CA SER A 11 6.67 17.03 2.47
C SER A 11 7.72 16.78 3.56
N LYS A 12 7.37 17.02 4.83
CA LYS A 12 8.23 16.78 6.00
C LYS A 12 8.39 15.29 6.35
N THR A 13 7.50 14.44 5.84
CA THR A 13 7.46 13.00 6.14
C THR A 13 8.53 12.22 5.38
N GLY A 14 9.06 12.76 4.28
CA GLY A 14 10.02 12.04 3.43
C GLY A 14 9.47 10.78 2.75
N LEU A 15 8.13 10.65 2.69
CA LEU A 15 7.44 9.68 1.82
C LEU A 15 7.83 9.94 0.36
N ASP A 16 7.87 8.87 -0.43
CA ASP A 16 8.32 8.92 -1.83
C ASP A 16 7.15 8.88 -2.82
N ALA A 17 6.04 8.28 -2.39
CA ALA A 17 4.84 8.11 -3.20
C ALA A 17 3.59 8.10 -2.31
N ALA A 18 2.43 8.28 -2.93
CA ALA A 18 1.13 8.13 -2.27
C ALA A 18 0.34 6.97 -2.87
N ALA A 19 -0.40 6.25 -2.03
CA ALA A 19 -1.41 5.31 -2.49
C ALA A 19 -2.80 5.94 -2.39
N LEU A 20 -3.66 5.65 -3.36
CA LEU A 20 -5.06 6.07 -3.40
C LEU A 20 -5.97 4.88 -3.66
N LYS A 21 -7.13 4.88 -3.00
CA LYS A 21 -8.17 3.87 -3.17
C LYS A 21 -9.40 4.49 -3.85
N PRO A 22 -9.81 4.02 -5.04
CA PRO A 22 -11.00 4.54 -5.74
C PRO A 22 -12.29 4.50 -4.91
N MET A 23 -12.42 3.52 -4.01
CA MET A 23 -13.57 3.40 -3.11
C MET A 23 -13.66 4.53 -2.07
N GLU A 24 -12.55 5.22 -1.80
CA GLU A 24 -12.44 6.19 -0.71
C GLU A 24 -12.26 7.63 -1.22
N CYS A 25 -11.80 7.82 -2.47
CA CYS A 25 -11.63 9.14 -3.07
C CYS A 25 -11.67 9.10 -4.61
N ASP A 26 -11.91 10.26 -5.24
CA ASP A 26 -11.66 10.43 -6.68
C ASP A 26 -10.14 10.39 -6.93
N VAL A 27 -9.66 9.38 -7.64
CA VAL A 27 -8.23 9.20 -7.90
C VAL A 27 -7.63 10.30 -8.79
N ARG A 28 -8.44 11.17 -9.42
CA ARG A 28 -7.94 12.40 -10.06
C ARG A 28 -7.22 13.32 -9.08
N ARG A 29 -7.55 13.25 -7.79
CA ARG A 29 -6.84 13.96 -6.71
C ARG A 29 -5.35 13.60 -6.66
N ALA A 30 -4.91 12.50 -7.28
CA ALA A 30 -3.50 12.19 -7.50
C ALA A 30 -2.72 13.37 -8.10
N LEU A 31 -3.32 14.10 -9.05
CA LEU A 31 -2.73 15.27 -9.73
C LEU A 31 -2.37 16.41 -8.76
N ASP A 32 -3.11 16.53 -7.65
CA ASP A 32 -2.89 17.56 -6.64
C ASP A 32 -1.78 17.19 -5.64
N LEU A 33 -1.41 15.90 -5.57
CA LEU A 33 -0.44 15.40 -4.60
C LEU A 33 0.99 15.78 -4.98
N PRO A 34 1.87 16.09 -4.00
CA PRO A 34 3.26 16.48 -4.23
C PRO A 34 4.20 15.31 -4.59
N PHE A 35 3.68 14.20 -5.09
CA PHE A 35 4.46 13.01 -5.43
C PHE A 35 4.50 12.79 -6.94
N ASP A 36 5.67 12.42 -7.45
CA ASP A 36 5.85 12.04 -8.86
C ASP A 36 5.31 10.63 -9.13
N THR A 37 5.18 9.80 -8.08
CA THR A 37 4.65 8.44 -8.16
C THR A 37 3.39 8.29 -7.31
N VAL A 38 2.37 7.65 -7.88
CA VAL A 38 1.13 7.30 -7.19
C VAL A 38 0.78 5.84 -7.42
N ALA A 39 0.34 5.15 -6.37
CA ALA A 39 -0.19 3.80 -6.44
C ALA A 39 -1.71 3.83 -6.37
N ILE A 40 -2.39 3.27 -7.37
CA ILE A 40 -3.84 3.09 -7.38
C ILE A 40 -4.12 1.68 -6.88
N ASP A 41 -4.60 1.60 -5.65
CA ASP A 41 -4.97 0.34 -4.99
C ASP A 41 -6.48 0.19 -4.98
N TYR A 42 -7.03 -0.61 -5.90
CA TYR A 42 -8.46 -0.79 -6.02
C TYR A 42 -8.95 -2.10 -5.41
N GLU A 43 -10.19 -2.09 -4.93
CA GLU A 43 -10.82 -3.19 -4.21
C GLU A 43 -11.96 -3.79 -5.03
N GLY A 44 -11.66 -4.86 -5.77
CA GLY A 44 -12.62 -5.52 -6.66
C GLY A 44 -12.66 -4.92 -8.07
N ARG A 45 -13.02 -5.75 -9.05
CA ARG A 45 -12.96 -5.41 -10.48
C ARG A 45 -13.80 -4.20 -10.84
N GLU A 46 -14.93 -4.00 -10.15
CA GLU A 46 -15.85 -2.89 -10.38
C GLU A 46 -15.23 -1.52 -10.04
N GLN A 47 -14.12 -1.52 -9.28
CA GLN A 47 -13.41 -0.33 -8.84
C GLN A 47 -12.17 -0.03 -9.67
N LEU A 48 -11.89 -0.84 -10.70
CA LEU A 48 -10.81 -0.56 -11.65
C LEU A 48 -11.08 0.78 -12.35
N PRO A 49 -10.17 1.77 -12.26
CA PRO A 49 -10.32 3.02 -12.99
C PRO A 49 -10.36 2.80 -14.49
N ASP A 50 -11.13 3.62 -15.20
CA ASP A 50 -11.17 3.55 -16.66
C ASP A 50 -9.81 3.93 -17.29
N ALA A 51 -9.57 3.42 -18.50
CA ALA A 51 -8.29 3.59 -19.18
C ALA A 51 -8.01 5.06 -19.58
N ASP A 52 -9.03 5.89 -19.78
CA ASP A 52 -8.85 7.30 -20.13
C ASP A 52 -8.31 8.08 -18.93
N LEU A 53 -8.88 7.83 -17.74
CA LEU A 53 -8.40 8.36 -16.47
C LEU A 53 -6.99 7.88 -16.15
N LEU A 54 -6.68 6.60 -16.35
CA LEU A 54 -5.31 6.10 -16.15
C LEU A 54 -4.30 6.78 -17.09
N ARG A 55 -4.67 7.05 -18.35
CA ARG A 55 -3.81 7.80 -19.29
C ARG A 55 -3.63 9.26 -18.87
N GLU A 56 -4.68 9.89 -18.37
CA GLU A 56 -4.62 11.26 -17.83
C GLU A 56 -3.60 11.33 -16.68
N LEU A 57 -3.67 10.40 -15.72
CA LEU A 57 -2.73 10.34 -14.61
C LEU A 57 -1.30 10.02 -15.07
N ALA A 58 -1.14 9.03 -15.95
CA ALA A 58 0.16 8.60 -16.45
C ALA A 58 0.88 9.64 -17.33
N ALA A 59 0.15 10.65 -17.83
CA ALA A 59 0.75 11.77 -18.56
C ALA A 59 1.58 12.70 -17.66
N GLU A 60 1.26 12.75 -16.35
CA GLU A 60 1.87 13.68 -15.40
C GLU A 60 2.66 12.96 -14.29
N LYS A 61 2.34 11.69 -14.00
CA LYS A 61 2.89 10.93 -12.88
C LYS A 61 3.23 9.52 -13.30
N ARG A 62 4.15 8.90 -12.57
CA ARG A 62 4.31 7.44 -12.59
C ARG A 62 3.12 6.81 -11.86
N VAL A 63 2.35 5.98 -12.56
CA VAL A 63 1.16 5.32 -12.01
C VAL A 63 1.47 3.85 -11.80
N LEU A 64 1.43 3.41 -10.55
CA LEU A 64 1.46 2.01 -10.17
C LEU A 64 0.02 1.51 -9.99
N LEU A 65 -0.36 0.37 -10.56
CA LEU A 65 -1.73 -0.15 -10.48
C LEU A 65 -1.76 -1.57 -9.88
N THR A 66 -2.49 -1.76 -8.78
CA THR A 66 -2.71 -3.09 -8.20
C THR A 66 -3.30 -4.04 -9.24
N THR A 67 -2.60 -5.12 -9.58
CA THR A 67 -2.98 -6.05 -10.66
C THR A 67 -3.08 -7.48 -10.10
N PRO A 68 -4.29 -7.97 -9.78
CA PRO A 68 -4.49 -9.24 -9.09
C PRO A 68 -4.42 -10.44 -10.05
N VAL A 69 -3.29 -11.14 -10.09
CA VAL A 69 -3.00 -12.19 -11.10
C VAL A 69 -3.90 -13.43 -11.02
N ARG A 70 -4.73 -13.56 -9.98
CA ARG A 70 -5.74 -14.62 -9.88
C ARG A 70 -7.11 -14.22 -10.44
N ALA A 71 -7.38 -12.93 -10.63
CA ALA A 71 -8.68 -12.46 -11.07
C ALA A 71 -8.86 -12.64 -12.59
N ASP A 72 -10.08 -12.95 -13.02
CA ASP A 72 -10.45 -12.94 -14.44
C ASP A 72 -10.30 -11.54 -15.03
N GLY A 73 -9.64 -11.48 -16.18
CA GLY A 73 -9.18 -10.26 -16.83
C GLY A 73 -7.72 -9.93 -16.54
N PHE A 74 -7.10 -10.53 -15.51
CA PHE A 74 -5.71 -10.32 -15.12
C PHE A 74 -4.93 -11.63 -14.92
N ASP A 75 -5.50 -12.79 -15.23
CA ASP A 75 -4.85 -14.08 -15.08
C ASP A 75 -3.97 -14.38 -16.31
N PRO A 76 -2.63 -14.29 -16.20
CA PRO A 76 -1.73 -14.48 -17.35
C PRO A 76 -1.71 -15.94 -17.86
N LEU A 77 -2.34 -16.87 -17.13
CA LEU A 77 -2.50 -18.27 -17.54
C LEU A 77 -3.96 -18.61 -17.89
N GLY A 78 -4.81 -17.59 -17.99
CA GLY A 78 -6.24 -17.71 -18.17
C GLY A 78 -6.79 -16.54 -18.97
N ASP A 79 -7.77 -15.83 -18.40
CA ASP A 79 -8.33 -14.61 -18.97
C ASP A 79 -7.51 -13.39 -18.51
N ASP A 80 -6.76 -12.77 -19.43
CA ASP A 80 -5.98 -11.54 -19.24
C ASP A 80 -6.57 -10.35 -20.01
N SER A 81 -7.83 -10.44 -20.45
CA SER A 81 -8.44 -9.47 -21.36
C SER A 81 -8.55 -8.04 -20.82
N LEU A 82 -8.52 -7.82 -19.50
CA LEU A 82 -8.47 -6.47 -18.92
C LEU A 82 -7.04 -5.94 -18.90
N TYR A 83 -6.06 -6.78 -18.62
CA TYR A 83 -4.65 -6.41 -18.63
C TYR A 83 -4.25 -5.83 -19.99
N GLU A 84 -4.68 -6.45 -21.09
CA GLU A 84 -4.44 -5.96 -22.45
C GLU A 84 -5.07 -4.59 -22.75
N THR A 85 -6.03 -4.14 -21.95
CA THR A 85 -6.68 -2.83 -22.10
C THR A 85 -6.02 -1.73 -21.27
N LEU A 86 -5.11 -2.09 -20.36
CA LEU A 86 -4.39 -1.12 -19.55
C LEU A 86 -3.48 -0.27 -20.44
N PRO A 87 -3.35 1.03 -20.18
CA PRO A 87 -2.40 1.86 -20.93
C PRO A 87 -0.96 1.43 -20.68
N ASP A 88 -0.14 1.34 -21.73
CA ASP A 88 1.29 0.98 -21.65
C ASP A 88 2.12 1.84 -20.67
N ALA A 89 1.66 3.05 -20.35
CA ALA A 89 2.33 3.98 -19.44
C ALA A 89 2.00 3.72 -17.95
N VAL A 90 1.15 2.74 -17.64
CA VAL A 90 0.80 2.34 -16.27
C VAL A 90 1.62 1.11 -15.89
N ASP A 91 2.37 1.22 -14.80
CA ASP A 91 3.17 0.12 -14.28
C ASP A 91 2.29 -0.79 -13.40
N PRO A 92 2.22 -2.10 -13.67
CA PRO A 92 1.47 -3.01 -12.82
C PRO A 92 2.22 -3.33 -11.52
N VAL A 93 1.43 -3.53 -10.46
CA VAL A 93 1.86 -4.13 -9.20
C VAL A 93 1.18 -5.49 -9.09
N PHE A 94 1.88 -6.56 -9.47
CA PHE A 94 1.31 -7.90 -9.46
C PHE A 94 1.11 -8.39 -8.03
N VAL A 95 -0.14 -8.73 -7.70
CA VAL A 95 -0.52 -9.23 -6.38
C VAL A 95 -1.25 -10.55 -6.52
N ALA A 96 -1.27 -11.35 -5.46
CA ALA A 96 -2.07 -12.58 -5.42
C ALA A 96 -3.58 -12.28 -5.57
N GLY A 97 -4.04 -11.08 -5.22
CA GLY A 97 -5.45 -10.71 -5.15
C GLY A 97 -6.07 -11.08 -3.80
N HIS A 98 -6.77 -10.13 -3.20
CA HIS A 98 -7.33 -10.30 -1.86
C HIS A 98 -8.59 -11.20 -1.89
N PRO A 99 -8.70 -12.23 -1.03
CA PRO A 99 -9.79 -13.22 -1.08
C PRO A 99 -11.21 -12.62 -1.05
N ALA A 100 -11.40 -11.48 -0.38
CA ALA A 100 -12.71 -10.83 -0.31
C ALA A 100 -13.25 -10.34 -1.66
N TYR A 101 -12.38 -10.18 -2.67
CA TYR A 101 -12.73 -9.65 -3.99
C TYR A 101 -12.58 -10.70 -5.10
N LEU A 102 -12.27 -11.94 -4.73
CA LEU A 102 -12.10 -13.04 -5.67
C LEU A 102 -13.23 -14.05 -5.48
N THR A 103 -13.75 -14.57 -6.59
CA THR A 103 -14.61 -15.76 -6.60
C THR A 103 -13.86 -16.98 -6.09
N ASP A 104 -14.60 -18.01 -5.65
CA ASP A 104 -14.00 -19.28 -5.20
C ASP A 104 -13.10 -19.92 -6.27
N ALA A 105 -13.49 -19.80 -7.54
CA ALA A 105 -12.72 -20.30 -8.67
C ALA A 105 -11.37 -19.56 -8.80
N GLU A 106 -11.39 -18.23 -8.76
CA GLU A 106 -10.18 -17.40 -8.80
C GLU A 106 -9.28 -17.66 -7.59
N GLN A 107 -9.85 -17.77 -6.38
CA GLN A 107 -9.09 -18.04 -5.15
C GLN A 107 -8.34 -19.38 -5.21
N SER A 108 -8.94 -20.40 -5.85
CA SER A 108 -8.37 -21.75 -5.95
C SER A 108 -7.14 -21.85 -6.87
N ARG A 109 -6.86 -20.80 -7.66
CA ARG A 109 -5.78 -20.77 -8.63
C ARG A 109 -4.40 -20.76 -7.97
N ALA A 110 -3.47 -21.54 -8.54
CA ALA A 110 -2.08 -21.55 -8.09
C ALA A 110 -1.39 -20.21 -8.40
N ILE A 111 -0.84 -19.57 -7.37
CA ILE A 111 -0.29 -18.21 -7.46
C ILE A 111 1.11 -18.19 -8.08
N ALA A 112 2.00 -19.10 -7.68
CA ALA A 112 3.39 -19.13 -8.14
C ALA A 112 3.56 -19.13 -9.68
N PRO A 113 2.88 -20.00 -10.45
CA PRO A 113 3.03 -19.96 -11.91
C PRO A 113 2.44 -18.69 -12.53
N ARG A 114 1.45 -18.05 -11.89
CA ARG A 114 0.85 -16.80 -12.37
C ARG A 114 1.73 -15.60 -12.13
N LEU A 115 2.33 -15.47 -10.94
CA LEU A 115 3.32 -14.43 -10.69
C LEU A 115 4.55 -14.60 -11.60
N GLY A 116 5.00 -15.83 -11.85
CA GLY A 116 6.06 -16.10 -12.83
C GLY A 116 5.69 -15.63 -14.23
N ALA A 117 4.53 -16.03 -14.75
CA ALA A 117 4.07 -15.63 -16.08
C ALA A 117 3.84 -14.11 -16.20
N ALA A 118 3.25 -13.47 -15.19
CA ALA A 118 3.06 -12.02 -15.16
C ALA A 118 4.40 -11.27 -15.24
N ARG A 119 5.43 -11.76 -14.54
CA ARG A 119 6.79 -11.20 -14.56
C ARG A 119 7.55 -11.46 -15.85
N GLU A 120 7.21 -12.51 -16.60
CA GLU A 120 7.73 -12.71 -17.96
C GLU A 120 7.12 -11.69 -18.94
N ILE A 121 5.86 -11.31 -18.73
CA ILE A 121 5.16 -10.29 -19.53
C ILE A 121 5.71 -8.89 -19.20
N ASP A 122 5.85 -8.56 -17.92
CA ASP A 122 6.42 -7.31 -17.46
C ASP A 122 7.55 -7.54 -16.43
N PRO A 123 8.82 -7.52 -16.89
CA PRO A 123 10.01 -7.68 -16.06
C PRO A 123 10.37 -6.49 -15.18
N GLU A 124 9.66 -5.37 -15.22
CA GLU A 124 9.91 -4.22 -14.32
C GLU A 124 8.78 -4.01 -13.29
N ALA A 125 7.64 -4.69 -13.50
CA ALA A 125 6.51 -4.71 -12.58
C ALA A 125 6.89 -5.02 -11.12
N TRP A 126 6.23 -4.33 -10.19
CA TRP A 126 6.37 -4.60 -8.76
C TRP A 126 5.60 -5.85 -8.37
N VAL A 127 5.98 -6.49 -7.26
CA VAL A 127 5.31 -7.68 -6.75
C VAL A 127 4.87 -7.46 -5.30
N GLY A 128 3.56 -7.47 -5.07
CA GLY A 128 3.00 -7.41 -3.72
C GLY A 128 3.23 -8.72 -2.96
N THR A 129 3.69 -8.61 -1.73
CA THR A 129 4.17 -9.76 -0.95
C THR A 129 3.11 -10.37 -0.02
N GLU A 130 1.98 -9.68 0.19
CA GLU A 130 0.98 -10.07 1.20
C GLU A 130 0.48 -11.51 1.00
N GLY A 131 0.82 -12.39 1.96
CA GLY A 131 0.40 -13.79 1.97
C GLY A 131 1.14 -14.70 0.99
N VAL A 132 2.13 -14.18 0.26
CA VAL A 132 2.89 -14.90 -0.79
C VAL A 132 4.39 -14.57 -0.76
N GLU A 133 4.93 -14.20 0.39
CA GLU A 133 6.24 -13.56 0.54
C GLU A 133 7.37 -14.37 -0.13
N ARG A 134 7.39 -15.69 0.08
CA ARG A 134 8.42 -16.56 -0.55
C ARG A 134 8.26 -16.69 -2.05
N VAL A 135 7.03 -16.65 -2.55
CA VAL A 135 6.74 -16.74 -3.97
C VAL A 135 7.08 -15.41 -4.65
N ALA A 136 6.74 -14.28 -4.02
CA ALA A 136 7.09 -12.95 -4.50
C ALA A 136 8.62 -12.77 -4.61
N LEU A 137 9.37 -13.19 -3.57
CA LEU A 137 10.83 -13.19 -3.61
C LEU A 137 11.39 -14.06 -4.75
N ALA A 138 10.78 -15.22 -5.01
CA ALA A 138 11.20 -16.11 -6.10
C ALA A 138 10.83 -15.59 -7.49
N ALA A 139 9.74 -14.84 -7.61
CA ALA A 139 9.31 -14.19 -8.85
C ALA A 139 10.21 -12.99 -9.22
N GLY A 140 10.91 -12.41 -8.24
CA GLY A 140 11.85 -11.30 -8.43
C GLY A 140 11.17 -9.96 -8.71
N GLY A 141 11.98 -8.94 -9.03
CA GLY A 141 11.54 -7.56 -9.21
C GLY A 141 11.34 -6.81 -7.89
N PRO A 142 10.94 -5.53 -7.96
CA PRO A 142 10.67 -4.71 -6.78
C PRO A 142 9.63 -5.35 -5.86
N GLN A 143 10.00 -5.58 -4.61
CA GLN A 143 9.09 -6.15 -3.61
C GLN A 143 8.25 -5.04 -3.00
N TYR A 144 6.94 -5.18 -3.03
CA TYR A 144 6.01 -4.23 -2.43
C TYR A 144 5.40 -4.81 -1.16
N GLU A 145 5.95 -4.38 -0.04
CA GLU A 145 5.75 -4.94 1.30
C GLU A 145 4.75 -4.10 2.10
N LEU A 146 3.98 -4.74 2.98
CA LEU A 146 3.14 -4.03 3.95
C LEU A 146 3.91 -3.76 5.24
N LEU A 147 3.73 -2.57 5.81
CA LEU A 147 4.30 -2.26 7.12
C LEU A 147 3.80 -3.24 8.19
N SER A 148 4.75 -3.78 8.94
CA SER A 148 4.54 -4.71 10.02
C SER A 148 5.54 -4.50 11.15
N ARG A 149 5.29 -5.19 12.26
CA ARG A 149 6.15 -5.21 13.44
C ARG A 149 7.57 -5.70 13.20
N THR A 150 7.78 -6.48 12.14
CA THR A 150 9.09 -7.07 11.83
C THR A 150 9.77 -6.42 10.65
N THR A 151 9.12 -5.48 9.95
CA THR A 151 9.61 -4.84 8.72
C THR A 151 11.07 -4.41 8.79
N GLU A 152 11.48 -3.65 9.82
CA GLU A 152 12.88 -3.22 9.93
C GLU A 152 13.88 -4.38 10.10
N ARG A 153 13.50 -5.40 10.87
CA ARG A 153 14.34 -6.58 11.06
C ARG A 153 14.45 -7.37 9.76
N ASP A 154 13.33 -7.52 9.06
CA ASP A 154 13.23 -8.30 7.84
C ASP A 154 14.00 -7.60 6.70
N PHE A 155 13.90 -6.28 6.58
CA PHE A 155 14.67 -5.51 5.60
C PHE A 155 16.18 -5.59 5.87
N ARG A 156 16.61 -5.41 7.12
CA ARG A 156 18.04 -5.59 7.48
C ARG A 156 18.52 -7.00 7.18
N ALA A 157 17.69 -8.01 7.43
CA ALA A 157 18.02 -9.40 7.13
C ALA A 157 18.13 -9.67 5.62
N LEU A 158 17.21 -9.13 4.81
CA LEU A 158 17.27 -9.21 3.35
C LEU A 158 18.53 -8.55 2.81
N ARG A 159 18.84 -7.32 3.23
CA ARG A 159 20.06 -6.61 2.82
C ARG A 159 21.33 -7.34 3.27
N ALA A 160 21.37 -7.86 4.49
CA ALA A 160 22.50 -8.65 4.97
C ALA A 160 22.68 -9.99 4.22
N ALA A 161 21.59 -10.53 3.65
CA ALA A 161 21.62 -11.71 2.80
C ALA A 161 22.01 -11.40 1.34
N GLY A 162 22.22 -10.13 0.98
CA GLY A 162 22.61 -9.70 -0.36
C GLY A 162 21.43 -9.45 -1.31
N PHE A 163 20.23 -9.18 -0.79
CA PHE A 163 19.11 -8.74 -1.62
C PHE A 163 19.34 -7.31 -2.11
N GLU A 164 19.56 -7.14 -3.41
CA GLU A 164 19.89 -5.84 -4.05
C GLU A 164 18.71 -5.19 -4.77
N GLU A 165 17.64 -5.95 -5.04
CA GLU A 165 16.44 -5.42 -5.68
C GLU A 165 15.73 -4.37 -4.81
N THR A 166 14.83 -3.62 -5.44
CA THR A 166 14.04 -2.59 -4.76
C THR A 166 13.12 -3.19 -3.70
N ILE A 167 13.09 -2.58 -2.52
CA ILE A 167 12.13 -2.82 -1.45
C ILE A 167 11.26 -1.57 -1.30
N ALA A 168 10.03 -1.64 -1.80
CA ALA A 168 9.01 -0.64 -1.60
C ALA A 168 8.10 -1.04 -0.43
N LEU A 169 7.72 -0.07 0.40
CA LEU A 169 6.92 -0.28 1.60
C LEU A 169 5.64 0.54 1.53
N TYR A 170 4.50 -0.13 1.56
CA TYR A 170 3.18 0.49 1.76
C TYR A 170 2.86 0.63 3.25
N ALA A 171 2.38 1.81 3.65
CA ALA A 171 1.88 2.03 4.99
C ALA A 171 0.69 3.02 5.04
N PRO A 172 -0.43 2.65 5.69
CA PRO A 172 -1.40 3.64 6.15
C PRO A 172 -0.69 4.71 6.98
N THR A 173 -1.02 5.96 6.73
CA THR A 173 -0.37 7.13 7.29
C THR A 173 -1.43 8.03 7.91
N VAL A 174 -1.16 8.51 9.13
CA VAL A 174 -2.00 9.44 9.88
C VAL A 174 -1.09 10.54 10.42
N LEU A 175 -1.29 11.77 9.97
CA LEU A 175 -0.50 12.94 10.36
C LEU A 175 -1.14 13.66 11.57
N SER A 176 -1.40 12.90 12.63
CA SER A 176 -1.96 13.37 13.90
C SER A 176 -1.37 12.59 15.07
N ASP A 177 -1.09 13.29 16.17
CA ASP A 177 -0.70 12.72 17.46
C ASP A 177 -1.89 12.48 18.40
N GLU A 178 -3.08 12.95 18.01
CA GLU A 178 -4.32 12.72 18.75
C GLU A 178 -4.74 11.24 18.63
N GLU A 179 -4.77 10.55 19.77
CA GLU A 179 -5.04 9.11 19.81
C GLU A 179 -6.40 8.72 19.21
N ASP A 180 -7.41 9.58 19.36
CA ASP A 180 -8.75 9.33 18.84
C ASP A 180 -8.76 9.40 17.30
N ASP A 181 -8.09 10.40 16.72
CA ASP A 181 -7.90 10.51 15.26
C ASP A 181 -7.19 9.27 14.72
N VAL A 182 -6.15 8.80 15.42
CA VAL A 182 -5.40 7.58 15.03
C VAL A 182 -6.30 6.35 15.05
N LEU A 183 -7.12 6.18 16.08
CA LEU A 183 -7.99 5.02 16.20
C LEU A 183 -9.14 5.05 15.19
N ASP A 184 -9.74 6.20 14.94
CA ASP A 184 -10.77 6.34 13.92
C ASP A 184 -10.23 6.04 12.52
N ALA A 185 -9.00 6.45 12.22
CA ALA A 185 -8.37 6.25 10.92
C ALA A 185 -7.91 4.81 10.68
N VAL A 186 -7.17 4.22 11.62
CA VAL A 186 -6.49 2.93 11.39
C VAL A 186 -6.86 1.83 12.37
N GLY A 187 -7.66 2.09 13.40
CA GLY A 187 -8.05 1.10 14.40
C GLY A 187 -8.79 -0.10 13.79
N GLY A 188 -9.73 0.15 12.88
CA GLY A 188 -10.43 -0.88 12.11
C GLY A 188 -9.50 -1.71 11.21
N TYR A 189 -8.46 -1.09 10.65
CA TYR A 189 -7.45 -1.77 9.84
C TYR A 189 -6.53 -2.65 10.70
N VAL A 190 -5.98 -2.12 11.80
CA VAL A 190 -5.04 -2.88 12.64
C VAL A 190 -5.71 -4.00 13.42
N SER A 191 -7.00 -3.85 13.77
CA SER A 191 -7.75 -4.90 14.47
C SER A 191 -7.87 -6.20 13.68
N ARG A 192 -7.83 -6.12 12.34
CA ARG A 192 -7.90 -7.28 11.43
C ARG A 192 -6.59 -8.07 11.36
N ARG A 193 -5.46 -7.46 11.76
CA ARG A 193 -4.15 -8.12 11.76
C ARG A 193 -4.16 -9.29 12.75
N GLY A 194 -3.74 -10.47 12.29
CA GLY A 194 -3.86 -11.72 13.05
C GLY A 194 -3.40 -11.67 14.51
N PRO A 195 -2.21 -11.10 14.83
CA PRO A 195 -1.75 -10.95 16.21
C PRO A 195 -2.62 -10.01 17.06
N VAL A 196 -3.19 -8.96 16.46
CA VAL A 196 -4.03 -7.96 17.13
C VAL A 196 -5.41 -8.55 17.37
N ARG A 197 -6.04 -9.14 16.35
CA ARG A 197 -7.32 -9.84 16.44
C ARG A 197 -7.36 -10.88 17.56
N ARG A 198 -6.27 -11.63 17.75
CA ARG A 198 -6.15 -12.63 18.83
C ARG A 198 -5.97 -12.02 20.22
N ALA A 199 -5.47 -10.79 20.30
CA ALA A 199 -5.21 -10.11 21.57
C ALA A 199 -6.40 -9.25 22.03
N LEU A 200 -7.24 -8.81 21.10
CA LEU A 200 -8.42 -7.99 21.38
C LEU A 200 -9.47 -8.77 22.18
N PRO A 201 -10.14 -8.11 23.15
CA PRO A 201 -11.37 -8.64 23.75
C PRO A 201 -12.44 -8.88 22.67
N GLU A 202 -13.33 -9.83 22.91
CA GLU A 202 -14.51 -10.03 22.06
C GLU A 202 -15.37 -8.76 22.02
N ASP A 203 -15.91 -8.45 20.84
CA ASP A 203 -16.78 -7.30 20.56
C ASP A 203 -16.23 -5.93 20.97
N ALA A 204 -14.90 -5.80 21.13
CA ALA A 204 -14.27 -4.53 21.40
C ALA A 204 -14.46 -3.55 20.23
N ALA A 205 -14.81 -2.30 20.55
CA ALA A 205 -14.75 -1.21 19.59
C ALA A 205 -13.32 -1.08 19.03
N THR A 206 -13.23 -0.73 17.74
CA THR A 206 -11.96 -0.61 17.01
C THR A 206 -11.69 0.81 16.54
N ASP A 207 -12.41 1.79 17.07
CA ASP A 207 -12.34 3.22 16.76
C ASP A 207 -12.02 4.02 18.04
N ALA A 208 -12.15 5.35 18.03
CA ALA A 208 -11.90 6.20 19.19
C ALA A 208 -12.74 5.81 20.43
N SER A 209 -13.88 5.13 20.25
CA SER A 209 -14.72 4.67 21.36
C SER A 209 -14.13 3.45 22.10
N ALA A 210 -13.04 2.87 21.60
CA ALA A 210 -12.32 1.82 22.30
C ALA A 210 -11.83 2.31 23.67
N THR A 211 -12.02 1.48 24.70
CA THR A 211 -11.62 1.79 26.08
C THR A 211 -10.78 0.68 26.70
N GLY A 212 -10.09 1.02 27.79
CA GLY A 212 -9.28 0.08 28.57
C GLY A 212 -8.28 -0.71 27.73
N ARG A 213 -8.24 -2.03 27.95
CA ARG A 213 -7.28 -2.93 27.29
C ARG A 213 -7.39 -2.94 25.76
N ALA A 214 -8.60 -2.80 25.20
CA ALA A 214 -8.77 -2.77 23.75
C ALA A 214 -8.06 -1.56 23.14
N ARG A 215 -8.27 -0.38 23.74
CA ARG A 215 -7.62 0.88 23.33
C ARG A 215 -6.10 0.77 23.38
N GLU A 216 -5.55 0.27 24.49
CA GLU A 216 -4.10 0.08 24.66
C GLU A 216 -3.50 -0.83 23.57
N ILE A 217 -4.21 -1.91 23.22
CA ILE A 217 -3.79 -2.85 22.17
C ILE A 217 -3.81 -2.17 20.80
N LEU A 218 -4.91 -1.47 20.47
CA LEU A 218 -5.09 -0.81 19.18
C LEU A 218 -4.06 0.30 18.98
N LEU A 219 -3.85 1.19 19.95
CA LEU A 219 -2.87 2.28 19.84
C LEU A 219 -1.45 1.75 19.64
N LYS A 220 -1.08 0.69 20.36
CA LYS A 220 0.20 0.02 20.14
C LYS A 220 0.27 -0.59 18.73
N ALA A 221 -0.79 -1.24 18.29
CA ALA A 221 -0.87 -1.83 16.96
C ALA A 221 -0.83 -0.78 15.84
N SER A 222 -1.42 0.40 16.03
CA SER A 222 -1.37 1.51 15.08
C SER A 222 0.08 1.92 14.78
N ARG A 223 0.94 2.01 15.80
CA ARG A 223 2.38 2.30 15.62
C ARG A 223 3.17 1.15 14.96
N ASP A 224 2.65 -0.07 15.07
CA ASP A 224 3.28 -1.30 14.58
C ASP A 224 2.96 -1.57 13.09
N PHE A 225 1.81 -1.10 12.60
CA PHE A 225 1.27 -1.43 11.27
C PHE A 225 0.89 -0.21 10.41
N ALA A 226 1.07 1.00 10.94
CA ALA A 226 0.85 2.27 10.25
C ALA A 226 1.93 3.31 10.65
N LEU A 227 2.05 4.37 9.85
CA LEU A 227 2.86 5.55 10.14
C LEU A 227 1.96 6.58 10.82
N VAL A 228 2.09 6.74 12.14
CA VAL A 228 1.21 7.60 12.94
C VAL A 228 2.02 8.60 13.75
N GLY A 229 1.54 9.83 13.83
CA GLY A 229 2.14 10.90 14.63
C GLY A 229 2.20 12.23 13.88
N SER A 230 2.90 13.20 14.46
CA SER A 230 3.19 14.45 13.77
C SER A 230 3.99 14.21 12.47
N PRO A 231 3.97 15.15 11.50
CA PRO A 231 4.72 15.03 10.26
C PRO A 231 6.22 14.77 10.48
N GLU A 232 6.80 15.40 11.49
CA GLU A 232 8.20 15.23 11.88
C GLU A 232 8.49 13.83 12.44
N GLU A 233 7.60 13.29 13.29
CA GLU A 233 7.71 11.92 13.84
C GLU A 233 7.56 10.87 12.75
N VAL A 234 6.60 11.04 11.84
CA VAL A 234 6.47 10.20 10.64
C VAL A 234 7.74 10.29 9.80
N GLY A 235 8.31 11.49 9.63
CA GLY A 235 9.59 11.69 8.96
C GLY A 235 10.75 10.92 9.58
N GLU A 236 10.87 10.91 10.91
CA GLU A 236 11.86 10.09 11.61
C GLU A 236 11.63 8.59 11.39
N ARG A 237 10.36 8.18 11.38
CA ARG A 237 10.00 6.78 11.14
C ARG A 237 10.37 6.35 9.72
N VAL A 238 10.06 7.15 8.70
CA VAL A 238 10.44 6.89 7.31
C VAL A 238 11.96 6.81 7.15
N ARG A 239 12.72 7.73 7.75
CA ARG A 239 14.20 7.66 7.75
C ARG A 239 14.74 6.38 8.38
N THR A 240 14.10 5.91 9.46
CA THR A 240 14.46 4.65 10.13
C THR A 240 14.22 3.45 9.22
N LEU A 241 13.08 3.42 8.52
CA LEU A 241 12.73 2.36 7.56
C LEU A 241 13.69 2.34 6.36
N LYS A 242 14.04 3.51 5.82
CA LYS A 242 15.05 3.63 4.76
C LYS A 242 16.42 3.15 5.23
N SER A 243 16.83 3.54 6.44
CA SER A 243 18.08 3.06 7.05
C SER A 243 18.07 1.55 7.34
N ALA A 244 16.90 0.93 7.48
CA ALA A 244 16.75 -0.51 7.63
C ALA A 244 16.82 -1.26 6.29
N GLY A 245 16.63 -0.57 5.16
CA GLY A 245 16.78 -1.14 3.82
C GLY A 245 15.64 -0.85 2.84
N ALA A 246 14.62 -0.07 3.23
CA ALA A 246 13.57 0.37 2.31
C ALA A 246 14.13 1.38 1.30
N ASP A 247 13.78 1.24 0.02
CA ASP A 247 14.15 2.20 -1.02
C ASP A 247 13.03 3.22 -1.25
N VAL A 248 11.78 2.76 -1.20
CA VAL A 248 10.58 3.57 -1.45
C VAL A 248 9.61 3.37 -0.29
N VAL A 249 9.07 4.45 0.25
CA VAL A 249 7.96 4.40 1.22
C VAL A 249 6.74 5.08 0.63
N VAL A 250 5.68 4.29 0.42
CA VAL A 250 4.39 4.68 -0.14
C VAL A 250 3.41 4.91 1.01
N GLY A 251 2.98 6.15 1.20
CA GLY A 251 2.01 6.52 2.22
C GLY A 251 0.58 6.42 1.69
N TYR A 252 -0.29 5.77 2.45
CA TYR A 252 -1.74 5.80 2.22
C TYR A 252 -2.39 6.79 3.20
N PRO A 253 -3.01 7.91 2.77
CA PRO A 253 -3.57 8.92 3.67
C PRO A 253 -4.86 8.40 4.34
N ALA A 254 -4.72 7.78 5.51
CA ALA A 254 -5.80 7.02 6.15
C ALA A 254 -6.93 7.90 6.70
N ARG A 255 -6.71 9.22 6.81
CA ARG A 255 -7.74 10.21 7.16
C ARG A 255 -8.35 10.90 5.93
N GLY A 256 -8.02 10.43 4.73
CA GLY A 256 -8.48 10.99 3.47
C GLY A 256 -7.39 11.81 2.77
N VAL A 257 -7.51 11.90 1.44
CA VAL A 257 -6.49 12.49 0.54
C VAL A 257 -6.13 13.94 0.88
N ASP A 258 -7.06 14.68 1.50
CA ASP A 258 -6.85 16.07 1.90
C ASP A 258 -5.67 16.22 2.89
N GLU A 259 -5.41 15.20 3.72
CA GLU A 259 -4.27 15.17 4.66
C GLU A 259 -2.91 15.29 3.94
N PHE A 260 -2.84 14.91 2.65
CA PHE A 260 -1.63 15.00 1.84
C PHE A 260 -1.62 16.20 0.88
N THR A 261 -2.75 16.88 0.69
CA THR A 261 -2.81 18.08 -0.17
C THR A 261 -2.72 19.39 0.60
N ASP A 262 -3.09 19.38 1.88
CA ASP A 262 -3.05 20.53 2.80
C ASP A 262 -1.64 20.82 3.35
#